data_AF-A0A954CLN9-F1
#
_entry.id   AF-A0A954CLN9-F1
#
_cell.length_a   1.000
_cell.length_b   1.000
_cell.length_c   1.000
_cell.angle_alpha   90.00
_cell.angle_beta   90.00
_cell.angle_gamma   90.00
#
_symmetry.space_group_name_H-M   'P 1'
#
loop_
_entity.id
_entity.type
_entity.pdbx_description
1 polymer ?
#
loop_
_entity_poly.entity_id
_entity_poly.type
_entity_poly.pdbx_seq_one_letter_code
_entity_poly.pdbx_strand_id
1 'polypeptide(L)'
;MNRLLPLLFLLTCHALVAQGAIRDLTKDARVTWRGERRDPADIDRVVLHSSAAIKTTDGKTTLPTEDWFDVDRVLEMMNSFKRGPHYLIARDGTVYRLVADEYRAPHATVYNNRSIGIELIGLNDEPFVQSTASRKLDEKQLAAFQRFTDAQYAALDALLKEMAKKYEGLRVIRQSDIHDAAFTRKPTTVHDEPDGEKNGEAPGDAILRVFGKREIDGKVWFKIRSSGSSDERLNGWVRADDIERRYRKFEPGKHFDASKIKSVPFVDATDF
;
A
#
# COMPACT_ATOMS: atom_id res chain seq x y z
N MET A 1 -49.22 46.76 -29.36
CA MET A 1 -47.97 47.43 -28.91
C MET A 1 -47.37 46.59 -27.79
N ASN A 2 -46.12 46.14 -27.98
CA ASN A 2 -45.03 45.95 -26.99
C ASN A 2 -45.42 45.58 -25.55
N ARG A 3 -44.86 44.62 -24.83
CA ARG A 3 -43.56 43.90 -24.76
C ARG A 3 -43.68 43.16 -23.39
N LEU A 4 -43.28 41.93 -23.13
CA LEU A 4 -41.91 41.42 -22.89
C LEU A 4 -42.10 40.04 -22.22
N LEU A 5 -41.51 38.98 -22.78
CA LEU A 5 -41.23 37.74 -22.05
C LEU A 5 -40.05 37.99 -21.09
N PRO A 6 -40.04 37.44 -19.86
CA PRO A 6 -38.81 37.23 -19.14
C PRO A 6 -38.23 35.87 -19.49
N LEU A 7 -37.16 35.96 -20.29
CA LEU A 7 -35.95 35.15 -20.32
C LEU A 7 -35.89 33.88 -19.45
N LEU A 8 -35.89 32.77 -20.17
CA LEU A 8 -35.30 31.48 -19.86
C LEU A 8 -33.79 31.64 -19.61
N PHE A 9 -33.31 31.52 -18.37
CA PHE A 9 -31.87 31.32 -18.06
C PHE A 9 -31.70 30.65 -16.69
N LEU A 10 -32.17 29.41 -16.57
CA LEU A 10 -31.63 28.49 -15.56
C LEU A 10 -30.41 27.84 -16.20
N LEU A 11 -29.23 28.42 -15.89
CA LEU A 11 -27.94 27.74 -16.04
C LEU A 11 -28.03 26.43 -15.27
N THR A 12 -28.36 25.34 -15.93
CA THR A 12 -27.84 24.04 -15.50
C THR A 12 -26.34 24.12 -15.73
N CYS A 13 -25.57 24.43 -14.69
CA CYS A 13 -24.15 24.09 -14.64
C CYS A 13 -24.06 22.56 -14.74
N HIS A 14 -24.12 22.05 -15.98
CA HIS A 14 -23.57 20.75 -16.30
C HIS A 14 -22.07 20.92 -16.10
N ALA A 15 -21.60 20.64 -14.88
CA ALA A 15 -20.25 20.16 -14.71
C ALA A 15 -20.16 18.92 -15.59
N LEU A 16 -19.62 19.08 -16.80
CA LEU A 16 -19.14 18.00 -17.62
C LEU A 16 -17.94 17.42 -16.87
N VAL A 17 -18.21 16.68 -15.79
CA VAL A 17 -17.23 15.79 -15.17
C VAL A 17 -16.88 14.84 -16.30
N ALA A 18 -15.71 15.02 -16.90
CA ALA A 18 -15.22 14.16 -17.94
C ALA A 18 -15.24 12.72 -17.39
N GLN A 19 -16.22 11.94 -17.80
CA GLN A 19 -16.33 10.55 -17.42
C GLN A 19 -15.10 9.81 -17.96
N GLY A 20 -14.27 9.32 -17.04
CA GLY A 20 -13.88 7.91 -17.05
C GLY A 20 -12.80 7.45 -18.01
N ALA A 21 -12.08 8.34 -18.71
CA ALA A 21 -10.91 7.90 -19.47
C ALA A 21 -9.74 7.60 -18.53
N ILE A 22 -9.46 6.31 -18.30
CA ILE A 22 -8.23 5.87 -17.65
C ILE A 22 -7.04 6.26 -18.54
N ARG A 23 -6.15 7.11 -18.04
CA ARG A 23 -4.89 7.45 -18.70
C ARG A 23 -3.89 6.33 -18.44
N ASP A 24 -3.54 5.59 -19.48
CA ASP A 24 -2.61 4.48 -19.37
C ASP A 24 -1.16 4.94 -19.42
N LEU A 25 -0.45 4.80 -18.30
CA LEU A 25 0.96 5.12 -18.13
C LEU A 25 1.81 3.86 -17.87
N THR A 26 1.29 2.66 -18.18
CA THR A 26 2.00 1.39 -17.92
C THR A 26 3.31 1.20 -18.68
N LYS A 27 3.55 2.01 -19.72
CA LYS A 27 4.79 2.07 -20.50
C LYS A 27 5.56 3.38 -20.29
N ASP A 28 5.07 4.25 -19.42
CA ASP A 28 5.68 5.55 -19.15
C ASP A 28 7.00 5.34 -18.39
N ALA A 29 8.07 6.01 -18.85
CA ALA A 29 9.40 5.91 -18.24
C ALA A 29 9.43 6.39 -16.77
N ARG A 30 8.44 7.19 -16.36
CA ARG A 30 8.26 7.65 -14.98
C ARG A 30 7.69 6.57 -14.06
N VAL A 31 7.19 5.45 -14.57
CA VAL A 31 6.74 4.33 -13.73
C VAL A 31 7.80 3.25 -13.73
N THR A 32 8.71 3.30 -12.75
CA THR A 32 9.84 2.35 -12.67
C THR A 32 9.63 1.21 -11.68
N TRP A 33 8.48 1.17 -11.00
CA TRP A 33 8.10 0.10 -10.08
C TRP A 33 7.12 -0.86 -10.75
N ARG A 34 7.55 -2.10 -10.94
CA ARG A 34 6.67 -3.19 -11.39
C ARG A 34 7.28 -4.51 -10.96
N GLY A 35 6.47 -5.36 -10.37
CA GLY A 35 6.83 -6.72 -10.02
C GLY A 35 6.60 -7.71 -11.14
N GLU A 36 6.63 -8.98 -10.78
CA GLU A 36 6.36 -10.09 -11.67
C GLU A 36 4.88 -10.12 -12.08
N ARG A 37 4.62 -10.85 -13.17
CA ARG A 37 3.27 -11.15 -13.60
C ARG A 37 2.63 -12.14 -12.61
N ARG A 38 1.32 -12.03 -12.41
CA ARG A 38 0.47 -12.91 -11.58
C ARG A 38 -0.75 -13.35 -12.36
N ASP A 39 -1.44 -14.37 -11.85
CA ASP A 39 -2.75 -14.76 -12.38
C ASP A 39 -3.80 -13.72 -11.94
N PRO A 40 -4.58 -13.13 -12.85
CA PRO A 40 -5.69 -12.27 -12.47
C PRO A 40 -6.71 -12.94 -11.53
N ALA A 41 -6.82 -14.27 -11.54
CA ALA A 41 -7.69 -15.01 -10.62
C ALA A 41 -7.24 -14.94 -9.15
N ASP A 42 -5.97 -14.60 -8.90
CA ASP A 42 -5.44 -14.41 -7.54
C ASP A 42 -5.89 -13.06 -6.93
N ILE A 43 -6.48 -12.17 -7.73
CA ILE A 43 -6.89 -10.84 -7.29
C ILE A 43 -8.26 -10.91 -6.62
N ASP A 44 -8.27 -10.71 -5.30
CA ASP A 44 -9.49 -10.77 -4.49
C ASP A 44 -9.80 -9.48 -3.73
N ARG A 45 -8.94 -8.47 -3.86
CA ARG A 45 -9.15 -7.20 -3.16
C ARG A 45 -8.56 -5.96 -3.83
N VAL A 46 -9.11 -4.82 -3.43
CA VAL A 46 -8.57 -3.49 -3.64
C VAL A 46 -8.05 -2.96 -2.32
N VAL A 47 -6.84 -2.41 -2.32
CA VAL A 47 -6.29 -1.66 -1.19
C VAL A 47 -6.33 -0.18 -1.53
N LEU A 48 -7.06 0.59 -0.73
CA LEU A 48 -7.13 2.04 -0.86
C LEU A 48 -6.03 2.70 -0.03
N HIS A 49 -5.31 3.61 -0.67
CA HIS A 49 -4.22 4.40 -0.12
C HIS A 49 -4.51 5.91 -0.30
N SER A 50 -3.81 6.74 0.46
CA SER A 50 -3.78 8.19 0.20
C SER A 50 -2.35 8.72 0.18
N SER A 51 -2.05 9.55 -0.82
CA SER A 51 -0.69 10.07 -1.04
C SER A 51 -0.60 11.55 -0.78
N ALA A 52 0.49 11.92 -0.11
CA ALA A 52 0.95 13.28 0.04
C ALA A 52 2.41 13.37 -0.40
N ALA A 53 2.74 14.15 -1.43
CA ALA A 53 4.14 14.40 -1.76
C ALA A 53 4.75 15.39 -0.76
N ILE A 54 5.15 14.91 0.42
CA ILE A 54 5.84 15.74 1.41
C ILE A 54 7.26 15.99 0.90
N LYS A 55 7.56 17.25 0.58
CA LYS A 55 8.95 17.67 0.44
C LYS A 55 9.50 17.99 1.83
N THR A 56 10.40 17.15 2.33
CA THR A 56 11.32 17.57 3.38
C THR A 56 12.56 18.14 2.70
N THR A 57 12.59 19.45 2.51
CA THR A 57 13.85 20.10 2.12
C THR A 57 14.59 20.42 3.43
N ASP A 58 15.82 19.94 3.59
CA ASP A 58 16.68 20.21 4.74
C ASP A 58 16.10 19.77 6.11
N GLY A 59 15.31 18.69 6.13
CA GLY A 59 14.64 18.21 7.35
C GLY A 59 13.50 19.12 7.85
N LYS A 60 13.19 20.20 7.12
CA LYS A 60 12.06 21.08 7.40
C LYS A 60 10.88 20.66 6.53
N THR A 61 9.81 20.21 7.18
CA THR A 61 8.53 20.06 6.49
C THR A 61 8.01 21.45 6.14
N THR A 62 7.94 21.77 4.85
CA THR A 62 7.21 22.91 4.33
C THR A 62 5.71 22.64 4.42
N LEU A 63 4.88 23.69 4.49
CA LEU A 63 3.43 23.52 4.43
C LEU A 63 3.01 22.96 3.05
N PRO A 64 1.86 22.28 2.95
CA PRO A 64 1.27 21.90 1.68
C PRO A 64 0.98 23.14 0.84
N THR A 65 1.49 23.11 -0.38
CA THR A 65 1.16 24.02 -1.47
C THR A 65 0.43 23.22 -2.56
N GLU A 66 -0.23 23.86 -3.53
CA GLU A 66 -1.01 23.14 -4.57
C GLU A 66 -0.16 22.13 -5.36
N ASP A 67 1.15 22.37 -5.47
CA ASP A 67 2.13 21.45 -6.09
C ASP A 67 2.29 20.12 -5.33
N TRP A 68 1.77 19.96 -4.11
CA TRP A 68 1.79 18.69 -3.38
C TRP A 68 0.88 17.63 -3.98
N PHE A 69 -0.09 18.09 -4.79
CA PHE A 69 -1.04 17.24 -5.47
C PHE A 69 -0.73 17.07 -6.96
N ASP A 70 0.40 17.62 -7.41
CA ASP A 70 0.89 17.44 -8.77
C ASP A 70 1.23 15.96 -9.03
N VAL A 71 0.69 15.42 -10.13
CA VAL A 71 0.84 14.01 -10.48
C VAL A 71 2.31 13.65 -10.72
N ASP A 72 3.05 14.49 -11.43
CA ASP A 72 4.42 14.19 -11.80
C ASP A 72 5.32 14.14 -10.56
N ARG A 73 5.08 15.02 -9.59
CA ARG A 73 5.77 15.01 -8.31
C ARG A 73 5.42 13.81 -7.44
N VAL A 74 4.16 13.39 -7.41
CA VAL A 74 3.76 12.16 -6.71
C VAL A 74 4.45 10.94 -7.33
N LEU A 75 4.54 10.88 -8.66
CA LEU A 75 5.26 9.81 -9.36
C LEU A 75 6.77 9.84 -9.07
N GLU A 76 7.40 11.02 -9.00
CA GLU A 76 8.81 11.18 -8.61
C GLU A 76 9.05 10.66 -7.19
N MET A 77 8.18 11.02 -6.24
CA MET A 77 8.25 10.52 -4.86
C MET A 77 8.12 8.99 -4.81
N MET A 78 7.15 8.40 -5.51
CA MET A 78 6.96 6.95 -5.56
C MET A 78 8.18 6.21 -6.15
N ASN A 79 8.82 6.81 -7.17
CA ASN A 79 10.05 6.28 -7.75
C ASN A 79 11.21 6.23 -6.75
N SER A 80 11.34 7.24 -5.89
CA SER A 80 12.46 7.31 -4.94
C SER A 80 12.42 6.16 -3.92
N PHE A 81 11.22 5.69 -3.57
CA PHE A 81 11.02 4.53 -2.69
C PHE A 81 10.81 3.20 -3.44
N LYS A 82 10.78 3.22 -4.78
CA LYS A 82 10.46 2.06 -5.63
C LYS A 82 9.16 1.37 -5.23
N ARG A 83 8.16 2.17 -4.85
CA ARG A 83 6.85 1.73 -4.37
C ARG A 83 5.75 2.51 -5.07
N GLY A 84 4.64 1.86 -5.37
CA GLY A 84 3.49 2.54 -5.92
C GLY A 84 2.34 1.62 -6.31
N PRO A 85 1.17 2.21 -6.59
CA PRO A 85 -0.10 1.51 -6.82
C PRO A 85 -0.23 1.03 -8.27
N HIS A 86 -1.34 0.34 -8.56
CA HIS A 86 -1.76 0.09 -9.93
C HIS A 86 -2.46 1.32 -10.52
N TYR A 87 -3.26 2.00 -9.70
CA TYR A 87 -4.02 3.18 -10.11
C TYR A 87 -3.73 4.37 -9.19
N LEU A 88 -3.67 5.56 -9.78
CA LEU A 88 -3.56 6.84 -9.08
C LEU A 88 -4.74 7.73 -9.50
N ILE A 89 -5.43 8.34 -8.53
CA ILE A 89 -6.55 9.25 -8.78
C ILE A 89 -6.15 10.66 -8.34
N ALA A 90 -5.99 11.54 -9.33
CA ALA A 90 -5.66 12.95 -9.11
C ALA A 90 -6.84 13.75 -8.54
N ARG A 91 -6.58 14.96 -8.03
CA ARG A 91 -7.59 15.81 -7.38
C ARG A 91 -8.76 16.19 -8.29
N ASP A 92 -8.52 16.26 -9.59
CA ASP A 92 -9.54 16.55 -10.61
C ASP A 92 -10.37 15.30 -11.02
N GLY A 93 -10.10 14.14 -10.41
CA GLY A 93 -10.74 12.87 -10.74
C GLY A 93 -10.10 12.10 -11.90
N THR A 94 -9.01 12.60 -12.49
CA THR A 94 -8.27 11.85 -13.52
C THR A 94 -7.69 10.57 -12.93
N VAL A 95 -8.01 9.43 -13.55
CA VAL A 95 -7.48 8.11 -13.19
C VAL A 95 -6.28 7.77 -14.07
N TYR A 96 -5.15 7.47 -13.47
CA TYR A 96 -3.94 7.00 -14.16
C TYR A 96 -3.71 5.53 -13.84
N ARG A 97 -3.56 4.69 -14.87
CA ARG A 97 -3.10 3.31 -14.71
C ARG A 97 -1.59 3.29 -14.82
N LEU A 98 -0.92 2.98 -13.72
CA LEU A 98 0.54 2.96 -13.60
C LEU A 98 1.09 1.55 -13.79
N VAL A 99 0.44 0.55 -13.20
CA VAL A 99 0.81 -0.86 -13.35
C VAL A 99 -0.41 -1.63 -13.84
N ALA A 100 -0.24 -2.42 -14.90
CA ALA A 100 -1.31 -3.25 -15.42
C ALA A 100 -1.67 -4.35 -14.39
N ASP A 101 -2.96 -4.69 -14.28
CA ASP A 101 -3.48 -5.51 -13.18
C ASP A 101 -2.80 -6.89 -13.05
N GLU A 102 -2.43 -7.49 -14.19
CA GLU A 102 -1.73 -8.78 -14.26
C GLU A 102 -0.28 -8.72 -13.75
N TYR A 103 0.24 -7.53 -13.44
CA TYR A 103 1.53 -7.35 -12.80
C TYR A 103 1.34 -6.91 -11.36
N ARG A 104 2.24 -7.38 -10.49
CA ARG A 104 2.29 -6.95 -9.11
C ARG A 104 2.77 -5.49 -9.00
N ALA A 105 2.00 -4.61 -8.40
CA ALA A 105 2.50 -3.32 -7.92
C ALA A 105 2.97 -3.42 -6.44
N PRO A 106 4.10 -2.80 -6.05
CA PRO A 106 4.57 -2.77 -4.66
C PRO A 106 3.92 -1.62 -3.86
N HIS A 107 2.67 -1.79 -3.43
CA HIS A 107 1.88 -0.75 -2.72
C HIS A 107 1.50 -1.14 -1.29
N ALA A 108 1.19 -2.40 -1.02
CA ALA A 108 0.82 -2.92 0.27
C ALA A 108 1.64 -4.17 0.54
N THR A 109 2.59 -4.08 1.47
CA THR A 109 3.32 -5.25 1.96
C THR A 109 2.30 -6.36 2.22
N VAL A 110 2.64 -7.59 1.83
CA VAL A 110 1.78 -8.78 1.88
C VAL A 110 0.72 -8.89 0.79
N TYR A 111 -0.11 -7.86 0.63
CA TYR A 111 -1.25 -7.94 -0.27
C TYR A 111 -0.89 -7.73 -1.74
N ASN A 112 0.34 -7.28 -2.04
CA ASN A 112 0.80 -7.02 -3.40
C ASN A 112 0.50 -8.16 -4.39
N ASN A 113 0.59 -9.44 -3.99
CA ASN A 113 0.34 -10.57 -4.89
C ASN A 113 -1.15 -10.75 -5.23
N ARG A 114 -2.07 -10.37 -4.35
CA ARG A 114 -3.52 -10.66 -4.46
C ARG A 114 -4.41 -9.43 -4.52
N SER A 115 -3.82 -8.24 -4.68
CA SER A 115 -4.57 -6.99 -4.61
C SER A 115 -4.23 -5.98 -5.69
N ILE A 116 -5.19 -5.09 -5.91
CA ILE A 116 -5.04 -3.87 -6.70
C ILE A 116 -4.92 -2.68 -5.75
N GLY A 117 -3.74 -2.08 -5.68
CA GLY A 117 -3.56 -0.77 -5.03
C GLY A 117 -4.17 0.36 -5.84
N ILE A 118 -4.98 1.18 -5.17
CA ILE A 118 -5.49 2.46 -5.68
C ILE A 118 -5.05 3.55 -4.71
N GLU A 119 -4.34 4.54 -5.23
CA GLU A 119 -3.88 5.69 -4.49
C GLU A 119 -4.72 6.92 -4.84
N LEU A 120 -5.27 7.59 -3.84
CA LEU A 120 -5.91 8.90 -4.03
C LEU A 120 -4.94 9.99 -3.58
N ILE A 121 -4.69 10.98 -4.43
CA ILE A 121 -3.87 12.13 -4.06
C ILE A 121 -4.63 12.96 -3.00
N GLY A 122 -4.09 13.05 -1.77
CA GLY A 122 -4.71 13.75 -0.63
C GLY A 122 -4.06 13.40 0.72
N LEU A 123 -4.32 14.22 1.75
CA LEU A 123 -3.67 14.13 3.07
C LEU A 123 -4.45 13.28 4.09
N ASN A 124 -4.98 12.11 3.70
CA ASN A 124 -6.03 11.41 4.46
C ASN A 124 -5.62 10.15 5.24
N ASP A 125 -4.40 9.63 5.09
CA ASP A 125 -3.95 8.42 5.80
C ASP A 125 -3.08 8.73 7.01
N GLU A 126 -3.15 7.85 8.02
CA GLU A 126 -3.00 8.23 9.41
C GLU A 126 -1.58 8.37 10.00
N PRO A 127 -0.44 8.20 9.29
CA PRO A 127 0.77 8.82 9.81
C PRO A 127 0.85 10.32 9.45
N PHE A 128 0.13 10.80 8.42
CA PHE A 128 0.25 12.19 7.97
C PHE A 128 -0.54 13.17 8.83
N VAL A 129 -1.76 12.80 9.23
CA VAL A 129 -2.59 13.63 10.13
C VAL A 129 -1.88 13.86 11.47
N GLN A 130 -1.02 12.92 11.90
CA GLN A 130 -0.24 13.02 13.12
C GLN A 130 1.17 13.62 12.92
N SER A 131 1.59 13.89 11.68
CA SER A 131 2.92 14.41 11.36
C SER A 131 3.12 15.86 11.79
N THR A 132 4.37 16.29 11.97
CA THR A 132 4.71 17.69 12.29
C THR A 132 4.22 18.68 11.20
N ALA A 133 3.91 18.19 10.00
CA ALA A 133 3.38 18.97 8.88
C ALA A 133 1.95 19.44 9.12
N SER A 134 1.06 18.53 9.56
CA SER A 134 -0.36 18.79 9.76
C SER A 134 -0.59 19.77 10.92
N ARG A 135 0.26 19.72 11.95
CA ARG A 135 0.23 20.63 13.12
C ARG A 135 0.50 22.09 12.78
N LYS A 136 1.02 22.39 11.60
CA LYS A 136 1.30 23.77 11.14
C LYS A 136 0.23 24.33 10.22
N LEU A 137 -0.79 23.54 9.86
CA LEU A 137 -1.92 24.00 9.05
C LEU A 137 -3.00 24.61 9.95
N ASP A 138 -3.67 25.66 9.46
CA ASP A 138 -4.92 26.07 10.06
C ASP A 138 -6.06 25.08 9.74
N GLU A 139 -7.17 25.17 10.47
CA GLU A 139 -8.31 24.25 10.31
C GLU A 139 -8.89 24.26 8.88
N LYS A 140 -8.87 25.40 8.19
CA LYS A 140 -9.42 25.55 6.84
C LYS A 140 -8.50 24.88 5.81
N GLN A 141 -7.20 25.06 5.94
CA GLN A 141 -6.18 24.40 5.13
C GLN A 141 -6.21 22.89 5.36
N LEU A 142 -6.26 22.45 6.60
CA LEU A 142 -6.36 21.04 6.96
C LEU A 142 -7.61 20.41 6.35
N ALA A 143 -8.78 21.04 6.50
CA ALA A 143 -10.03 20.56 5.92
C ALA A 143 -10.00 20.49 4.38
N ALA A 144 -9.39 21.48 3.72
CA ALA A 144 -9.25 21.51 2.26
C ALA A 144 -8.32 20.41 1.73
N PHE A 145 -7.26 20.07 2.48
CA PHE A 145 -6.26 19.11 2.05
C PHE A 145 -6.54 17.66 2.48
N GLN A 146 -7.27 17.46 3.59
CA GLN A 146 -7.74 16.13 4.00
C GLN A 146 -8.85 15.67 3.07
N ARG A 147 -9.91 16.46 2.85
CA ARG A 147 -11.06 15.98 2.09
C ARG A 147 -10.72 15.60 0.64
N PHE A 148 -11.02 14.36 0.24
CA PHE A 148 -11.01 13.98 -1.18
C PHE A 148 -12.09 14.77 -1.94
N THR A 149 -11.82 15.14 -3.18
CA THR A 149 -12.78 15.91 -3.98
C THR A 149 -13.95 15.02 -4.40
N ASP A 150 -15.08 15.63 -4.73
CA ASP A 150 -16.23 14.89 -5.29
C ASP A 150 -15.85 14.19 -6.61
N ALA A 151 -14.94 14.79 -7.39
CA ALA A 151 -14.40 14.18 -8.60
C ALA A 151 -13.58 12.92 -8.31
N GLN A 152 -12.77 12.91 -7.24
CA GLN A 152 -12.04 11.71 -6.80
C GLN A 152 -12.99 10.60 -6.36
N TYR A 153 -14.03 10.93 -5.58
CA TYR A 153 -15.03 9.95 -5.18
C TYR A 153 -15.79 9.36 -6.37
N ALA A 154 -16.19 10.20 -7.33
CA ALA A 154 -16.86 9.73 -8.55
C ALA A 154 -15.95 8.83 -9.39
N ALA A 155 -14.67 9.19 -9.53
CA ALA A 155 -13.68 8.40 -10.25
C ALA A 155 -13.40 7.05 -9.56
N LEU A 156 -13.27 7.06 -8.22
CA LEU A 156 -13.09 5.84 -7.43
C LEU A 156 -14.30 4.92 -7.56
N ASP A 157 -15.52 5.43 -7.41
CA ASP A 157 -16.75 4.65 -7.56
C ASP A 157 -16.85 4.02 -8.95
N ALA A 158 -16.58 4.79 -10.01
CA ALA A 158 -16.55 4.26 -11.37
C ALA A 158 -15.49 3.16 -11.55
N LEU A 159 -14.27 3.38 -11.04
CA LEU A 159 -13.18 2.42 -11.13
C LEU A 159 -13.49 1.12 -10.38
N LEU A 160 -14.04 1.21 -9.17
CA LEU A 160 -14.43 0.05 -8.37
C LEU A 160 -15.56 -0.75 -9.04
N LYS A 161 -16.52 -0.07 -9.68
CA LYS A 161 -17.57 -0.74 -10.47
C LYS A 161 -17.01 -1.50 -11.65
N GLU A 162 -16.02 -0.97 -12.36
CA GLU A 162 -15.35 -1.70 -13.44
C GLU A 162 -14.55 -2.90 -12.91
N MET A 163 -13.85 -2.75 -11.79
CA MET A 163 -13.12 -3.86 -11.17
C MET A 163 -14.04 -4.97 -10.68
N ALA A 164 -15.19 -4.63 -10.10
CA ALA A 164 -16.18 -5.62 -9.64
C ALA A 164 -16.79 -6.45 -10.79
N LYS A 165 -16.80 -5.94 -12.02
CA LYS A 165 -17.18 -6.72 -13.20
C LYS A 165 -16.09 -7.72 -13.63
N LYS A 166 -14.83 -7.41 -13.32
CA LYS A 166 -13.64 -8.17 -13.75
C LYS A 166 -13.21 -9.22 -12.74
N TYR A 167 -13.39 -8.94 -11.44
CA TYR A 167 -12.91 -9.77 -10.35
C TYR A 167 -14.09 -10.19 -9.47
N GLU A 168 -14.31 -11.50 -9.39
CA GLU A 168 -15.36 -12.07 -8.55
C GLU A 168 -14.99 -11.96 -7.06
N GLY A 169 -15.96 -11.61 -6.22
CA GLY A 169 -15.76 -11.56 -4.76
C GLY A 169 -14.83 -10.44 -4.27
N LEU A 170 -14.55 -9.44 -5.11
CA LEU A 170 -13.61 -8.35 -4.82
C LEU A 170 -13.97 -7.60 -3.53
N ARG A 171 -13.04 -7.59 -2.56
CA ARG A 171 -13.18 -6.84 -1.30
C ARG A 171 -12.44 -5.51 -1.38
N VAL A 172 -13.01 -4.45 -0.81
CA VAL A 172 -12.32 -3.15 -0.69
C VAL A 172 -11.89 -2.96 0.75
N ILE A 173 -10.60 -2.73 0.97
CA ILE A 173 -10.01 -2.45 2.29
C ILE A 173 -9.16 -1.19 2.22
N ARG A 174 -8.96 -0.52 3.36
CA ARG A 174 -8.03 0.61 3.47
C ARG A 174 -6.66 0.12 3.95
N GLN A 175 -5.61 0.86 3.64
CA GLN A 175 -4.29 0.58 4.19
C GLN A 175 -4.29 0.60 5.73
N SER A 176 -5.04 1.50 6.37
CA SER A 176 -5.22 1.53 7.83
C SER A 176 -5.75 0.20 8.38
N ASP A 177 -6.68 -0.45 7.67
CA ASP A 177 -7.29 -1.71 8.12
C ASP A 177 -6.27 -2.87 8.09
N ILE A 178 -5.23 -2.77 7.25
CA ILE A 178 -4.11 -3.72 7.21
C ILE A 178 -3.23 -3.54 8.46
N HIS A 179 -2.93 -2.29 8.82
CA HIS A 179 -2.12 -1.99 10.00
C HIS A 179 -2.86 -2.36 11.30
N ASP A 180 -4.15 -2.06 11.41
CA ASP A 180 -4.93 -2.40 12.59
C ASP A 180 -5.04 -3.91 12.82
N ALA A 181 -5.23 -4.69 11.74
CA ALA A 181 -5.21 -6.15 11.82
C ALA A 181 -3.84 -6.70 12.24
N ALA A 182 -2.75 -6.00 11.89
CA ALA A 182 -1.40 -6.35 12.28
C ALA A 182 -1.12 -6.14 13.77
N PHE A 183 -1.70 -5.10 14.36
CA PHE A 183 -1.40 -4.65 15.71
C PHE A 183 -2.39 -5.13 16.78
N THR A 184 -3.65 -5.43 16.42
CA THR A 184 -4.72 -5.71 17.42
C THR A 184 -4.89 -7.18 17.82
N ARG A 185 -4.25 -8.15 17.14
CA ARG A 185 -4.27 -9.55 17.60
C ARG A 185 -3.15 -9.79 18.62
N LYS A 186 -3.44 -9.60 19.91
CA LYS A 186 -2.62 -10.17 20.99
C LYS A 186 -2.42 -11.67 20.74
N PRO A 187 -1.19 -12.20 20.85
CA PRO A 187 -0.95 -13.61 20.65
C PRO A 187 -1.75 -14.42 21.67
N THR A 188 -2.70 -15.23 21.20
CA THR A 188 -3.28 -16.31 22.00
C THR A 188 -2.21 -17.39 22.14
N THR A 189 -1.53 -17.33 23.29
CA THR A 189 -0.82 -18.41 24.00
C THR A 189 -0.19 -19.51 23.16
N VAL A 190 1.13 -19.45 22.98
CA VAL A 190 1.99 -20.65 22.95
C VAL A 190 3.24 -20.31 23.75
N HIS A 191 3.38 -20.98 24.89
CA HIS A 191 4.51 -21.07 25.83
C HIS A 191 5.52 -19.92 25.86
N ASP A 192 5.47 -19.14 26.95
CA ASP A 192 6.58 -18.32 27.42
C ASP A 192 7.80 -19.22 27.67
N GLU A 193 8.78 -19.17 26.78
CA GLU A 193 10.16 -19.48 27.17
C GLU A 193 10.83 -18.19 27.63
N PRO A 194 11.62 -18.24 28.72
CA PRO A 194 12.15 -17.04 29.35
C PRO A 194 13.14 -16.30 28.44
N ASP A 195 12.90 -15.00 28.27
CA ASP A 195 13.77 -14.03 27.61
C ASP A 195 15.10 -13.87 28.38
N GLY A 196 16.00 -14.83 28.19
CA GLY A 196 17.39 -14.71 28.61
C GLY A 196 18.20 -13.91 27.59
N GLU A 197 18.09 -12.58 27.62
CA GLU A 197 18.96 -11.68 26.86
C GLU A 197 20.42 -11.83 27.33
N LYS A 198 21.26 -12.46 26.51
CA LYS A 198 22.71 -12.27 26.56
C LYS A 198 23.15 -11.53 25.30
N ASN A 199 23.31 -10.22 25.46
CA ASN A 199 23.88 -9.33 24.45
C ASN A 199 25.39 -9.59 24.36
N GLY A 200 25.84 -10.19 23.28
CA GLY A 200 27.27 -10.40 23.03
C GLY A 200 27.59 -11.32 21.87
N GLU A 201 27.17 -11.01 20.64
CA GLU A 201 27.73 -11.63 19.45
C GLU A 201 28.09 -10.57 18.39
N ALA A 202 29.25 -10.77 17.77
CA ALA A 202 29.91 -9.89 16.81
C ALA A 202 29.09 -9.67 15.53
N PRO A 203 29.37 -8.62 14.71
CA PRO A 203 28.67 -8.39 13.45
C PRO A 203 29.06 -9.46 12.43
N GLY A 204 28.28 -10.53 12.38
CA GLY A 204 28.42 -11.63 11.42
C GLY A 204 27.08 -12.31 11.21
N ASP A 205 26.65 -12.36 9.96
CA ASP A 205 25.50 -13.08 9.41
C ASP A 205 24.12 -12.82 10.03
N ALA A 206 23.16 -12.36 9.21
CA ALA A 206 21.77 -12.24 9.64
C ALA A 206 21.22 -13.64 9.99
N ILE A 207 20.97 -13.88 11.27
CA ILE A 207 20.43 -15.15 11.77
C ILE A 207 18.91 -15.11 11.66
N LEU A 208 18.33 -16.11 10.99
CA LEU A 208 16.89 -16.35 11.07
C LEU A 208 16.56 -17.20 12.28
N ARG A 209 15.58 -16.73 13.04
CA ARG A 209 14.98 -17.48 14.14
C ARG A 209 13.50 -17.70 13.84
N VAL A 210 12.98 -18.84 14.29
CA VAL A 210 11.58 -19.23 14.11
C VAL A 210 10.88 -19.09 15.46
N PHE A 211 9.79 -18.33 15.49
CA PHE A 211 9.09 -17.95 16.73
C PHE A 211 7.61 -18.33 16.72
N GLY A 212 7.18 -19.05 15.69
CA GLY A 212 5.79 -19.47 15.57
C GLY A 212 5.62 -20.49 14.45
N LYS A 213 4.64 -21.37 14.62
CA LYS A 213 4.19 -22.33 13.62
C LYS A 213 2.67 -22.24 13.53
N ARG A 214 2.14 -22.25 12.31
CA ARG A 214 0.69 -22.30 12.05
C ARG A 214 0.42 -23.26 10.89
N GLU A 215 -0.79 -23.79 10.87
CA GLU A 215 -1.32 -24.55 9.74
C GLU A 215 -2.50 -23.78 9.15
N ILE A 216 -2.45 -23.50 7.85
CA ILE A 216 -3.48 -22.77 7.11
C ILE A 216 -3.73 -23.51 5.81
N ASP A 217 -4.98 -23.87 5.54
CA ASP A 217 -5.42 -24.62 4.36
C ASP A 217 -4.57 -25.89 4.11
N GLY A 218 -4.27 -26.63 5.19
CA GLY A 218 -3.45 -27.85 5.16
C GLY A 218 -1.96 -27.61 4.88
N LYS A 219 -1.48 -26.36 4.91
CA LYS A 219 -0.08 -25.99 4.71
C LYS A 219 0.53 -25.44 5.99
N VAL A 220 1.77 -25.83 6.28
CA VAL A 220 2.50 -25.35 7.45
C VAL A 220 3.25 -24.06 7.12
N TRP A 221 3.17 -23.10 8.02
CA TRP A 221 3.86 -21.81 7.96
C TRP A 221 4.69 -21.58 9.22
N PHE A 222 5.87 -20.98 9.06
CA PHE A 222 6.75 -20.59 10.14
C PHE A 222 6.87 -19.08 10.23
N LYS A 223 6.69 -18.51 11.43
CA LYS A 223 6.96 -17.09 11.70
C LYS A 223 8.46 -16.95 11.93
N ILE A 224 9.11 -16.15 11.10
CA ILE A 224 10.55 -15.92 11.17
C ILE A 224 10.85 -14.45 11.46
N ARG A 225 11.93 -14.23 12.21
CA ARG A 225 12.56 -12.91 12.36
C ARG A 225 14.05 -13.02 12.09
N SER A 226 14.63 -12.09 11.34
CA SER A 226 16.08 -11.95 11.27
C SER A 226 16.61 -11.13 12.45
N SER A 227 17.66 -11.59 13.11
CA SER A 227 18.47 -10.78 14.01
C SER A 227 19.71 -10.28 13.26
N GLY A 228 19.87 -8.96 13.18
CA GLY A 228 20.98 -8.27 12.50
C GLY A 228 20.83 -6.75 12.63
N SER A 229 21.94 -6.01 12.49
CA SER A 229 22.03 -4.56 12.75
C SER A 229 21.66 -3.66 11.56
N SER A 230 21.27 -4.22 10.41
CA SER A 230 20.82 -3.42 9.26
C SER A 230 19.29 -3.29 9.22
N ASP A 231 18.81 -2.18 8.66
CA ASP A 231 17.40 -1.76 8.54
C ASP A 231 16.46 -2.75 7.79
N GLU A 232 16.96 -3.92 7.37
CA GLU A 232 16.19 -5.00 6.74
C GLU A 232 15.89 -6.12 7.75
N ARG A 233 15.09 -5.82 8.78
CA ARG A 233 14.52 -6.86 9.65
C ARG A 233 13.46 -7.62 8.87
N LEU A 234 13.77 -8.84 8.44
CA LEU A 234 12.76 -9.78 7.96
C LEU A 234 11.86 -10.13 9.14
N ASN A 235 10.56 -9.89 9.03
CA ASN A 235 9.56 -10.24 10.04
C ASN A 235 8.27 -10.64 9.34
N GLY A 236 7.81 -11.87 9.56
CA GLY A 236 6.65 -12.43 8.85
C GLY A 236 6.70 -13.95 8.76
N TRP A 237 5.83 -14.53 7.95
CA TRP A 237 5.66 -15.96 7.76
C TRP A 237 6.16 -16.43 6.42
N VAL A 238 6.61 -17.67 6.42
CA VAL A 238 7.12 -18.38 5.26
C VAL A 238 6.61 -19.82 5.31
N ARG A 239 6.29 -20.40 4.14
CA ARG A 239 5.84 -21.80 4.07
C ARG A 239 6.97 -22.74 4.47
N ALA A 240 6.63 -23.79 5.22
CA ALA A 240 7.56 -24.85 5.59
C ALA A 240 8.26 -25.44 4.37
N ASP A 241 7.50 -25.80 3.32
CA ASP A 241 8.04 -26.39 2.10
C ASP A 241 9.07 -25.48 1.41
N ASP A 242 8.92 -24.16 1.49
CA ASP A 242 9.84 -23.21 0.86
C ASP A 242 11.16 -23.08 1.62
N ILE A 243 11.13 -23.31 2.94
CA ILE A 243 12.32 -23.44 3.78
C ILE A 243 12.97 -24.80 3.53
N GLU A 244 12.22 -25.90 3.61
CA GLU A 244 12.74 -27.27 3.48
C GLU A 244 13.39 -27.53 2.11
N ARG A 245 12.84 -26.94 1.04
CA ARG A 245 13.42 -27.00 -0.32
C ARG A 245 14.84 -26.42 -0.37
N ARG A 246 15.12 -25.40 0.45
CA ARG A 246 16.40 -24.67 0.46
C ARG A 246 17.33 -25.14 1.58
N TYR A 247 16.78 -25.66 2.67
CA TYR A 247 17.51 -26.23 3.79
C TYR A 247 17.09 -27.69 3.94
N ARG A 248 17.90 -28.61 3.41
CA ARG A 248 17.66 -30.07 3.42
C ARG A 248 17.31 -30.67 4.80
N LYS A 249 17.58 -29.95 5.88
CA LYS A 249 17.20 -30.28 7.27
C LYS A 249 16.88 -29.00 8.02
N PHE A 250 15.65 -28.52 7.91
CA PHE A 250 15.16 -27.48 8.81
C PHE A 250 14.87 -28.10 10.17
N GLU A 251 15.53 -27.61 11.21
CA GLU A 251 15.28 -27.98 12.61
C GLU A 251 14.90 -26.72 13.39
N PRO A 252 13.73 -26.69 14.06
CA PRO A 252 13.34 -25.60 14.94
C PRO A 252 14.44 -25.30 15.97
N GLY A 253 14.79 -24.01 16.12
CA GLY A 253 15.82 -23.56 17.08
C GLY A 253 17.26 -23.51 16.55
N LYS A 254 17.54 -23.99 15.33
CA LYS A 254 18.86 -23.83 14.70
C LYS A 254 18.99 -22.50 13.94
N HIS A 255 20.21 -21.97 13.86
CA HIS A 255 20.52 -20.75 13.13
C HIS A 255 20.58 -21.01 11.63
N PHE A 256 19.96 -20.13 10.84
CA PHE A 256 20.01 -20.17 9.37
C PHE A 256 20.47 -18.85 8.78
N ASP A 257 21.27 -18.94 7.72
CA ASP A 257 21.75 -17.80 6.93
C ASP A 257 20.60 -17.16 6.15
N ALA A 258 20.17 -15.96 6.57
CA ALA A 258 19.05 -15.24 5.98
C ALA A 258 19.24 -14.86 4.51
N SER A 259 20.48 -14.79 4.01
CA SER A 259 20.75 -14.41 2.63
C SER A 259 20.14 -15.40 1.62
N LYS A 260 19.98 -16.67 2.02
CA LYS A 260 19.39 -17.74 1.20
C LYS A 260 17.86 -17.69 1.16
N ILE A 261 17.22 -16.90 2.02
CA ILE A 261 15.76 -16.73 2.09
C ILE A 261 15.25 -15.52 1.29
N LYS A 262 16.12 -14.62 0.82
CA LYS A 262 15.75 -13.42 0.05
C LYS A 262 14.92 -13.69 -1.24
N SER A 263 14.79 -14.96 -1.66
CA SER A 263 14.00 -15.41 -2.81
C SER A 263 12.74 -16.22 -2.43
N VAL A 264 12.32 -16.19 -1.17
CA VAL A 264 11.11 -16.90 -0.71
C VAL A 264 9.92 -15.92 -0.67
N PRO A 265 8.73 -16.29 -1.17
CA PRO A 265 7.52 -15.49 -1.00
C PRO A 265 7.22 -15.33 0.48
N PHE A 266 7.28 -14.09 0.97
CA PHE A 266 6.97 -13.73 2.34
C PHE A 266 5.49 -13.38 2.47
N VAL A 267 4.86 -13.81 3.57
CA VAL A 267 3.50 -13.45 3.95
C VAL A 267 3.55 -12.89 5.36
N ASP A 268 3.24 -11.63 5.62
CA ASP A 268 3.30 -11.08 6.99
C ASP A 268 2.26 -11.75 7.90
N ALA A 269 2.40 -11.60 9.20
CA ALA A 269 1.57 -12.21 10.23
C ALA A 269 0.10 -11.81 10.24
N THR A 270 -0.25 -10.86 9.38
CA THR A 270 -1.56 -10.23 9.25
C THR A 270 -2.45 -10.93 8.22
N ASP A 271 -1.85 -11.82 7.41
CA ASP A 271 -2.51 -12.59 6.35
C ASP A 271 -3.16 -13.90 6.84
N PHE A 272 -3.19 -14.10 8.17
CA PHE A 272 -3.81 -15.24 8.86
C PHE A 272 -4.71 -14.74 10.00
#